data_AF-A0ABD3D7I2-F1
#
_entry.id   AF-A0ABD3D7I2-F1
#
_cell.length_a   1.000
_cell.length_b   1.000
_cell.length_c   1.000
_cell.angle_alpha   90.00
_cell.angle_beta   90.00
_cell.angle_gamma   90.00
#
_symmetry.space_group_name_H-M   'P 1'
#
loop_
_entity.id
_entity.type
_entity.pdbx_description
1 polymer ?
#
loop_
_entity_poly.entity_id
_entity_poly.type
_entity_poly.pdbx_seq_one_letter_code
_entity_poly.pdbx_strand_id
1 'polypeptide(L)'
;MRGTLHALPRYTQCCKGGFVRLPFPLYPPPAIKKIFEDSNFMENIRAYNSMFSMKSFGARVDDSVNDGRGPYVFKVSGQVSHWIGSLCPLDKEGPRFLQLYIYDTINEVSNRLRFFESSQHGLLSPTVVASISDTLNSCNEYARLFRSAADLCAASDTCDFSVRLYSNVGDRRYESPASGTLGGIVFAEDSNASDYDIVVHKKDGHPHRVSKLHPSYIPLQYPLIFPYAEPGCFQIHDRDGMYCLLLNGGRLFQQYLVDAYTCIEQSRLDFINTNQNIFWSEYVAGLYDALARGDNNAHDIGKLVFLPSSFTGGPRYMYKHYQDALAICRVYGNPQYFIKFTCNVKWPEISRHLDKNGGTQAQNRPDIIARVFRIKVQQFLRFMRTNRTFGDVAAELYTIEFQKRGLPHCHTLIWVTTLYKVREAADIDQYISAEIPGPTTEPELHKIVTDLMIHGPCGLERPSSPCMRDNRCSKCFPKTFESNSRFDKDGYVHYKRRDSPHCATKNGH
;
A
#
# COMPACT_ATOMS: atom_id res chain seq x y z
N MET A 1 -35.52 -11.33 36.50
CA MET A 1 -34.46 -11.64 35.52
C MET A 1 -33.64 -10.36 35.29
N ARG A 2 -32.46 -10.25 35.92
CA ARG A 2 -31.51 -9.16 35.65
C ARG A 2 -30.56 -9.66 34.56
N GLY A 3 -30.78 -9.21 33.33
CA GLY A 3 -29.87 -9.49 32.22
C GLY A 3 -28.57 -8.73 32.42
N THR A 4 -27.45 -9.46 32.49
CA THR A 4 -26.10 -8.92 32.45
C THR A 4 -25.89 -8.17 31.13
N LEU A 5 -25.83 -6.84 31.18
CA LEU A 5 -25.24 -6.02 30.12
C LEU A 5 -23.79 -6.50 29.95
N HIS A 6 -23.52 -7.26 28.89
CA HIS A 6 -22.15 -7.59 28.50
C HIS A 6 -21.38 -6.27 28.34
N ALA A 7 -20.39 -6.05 29.20
CA ALA A 7 -19.49 -4.91 29.09
C ALA A 7 -18.87 -4.93 27.69
N LEU A 8 -19.09 -3.86 26.93
CA LEU A 8 -18.48 -3.69 25.61
C LEU A 8 -16.96 -3.83 25.73
N PRO A 9 -16.29 -4.52 24.79
CA PRO A 9 -14.84 -4.73 24.85
C PRO A 9 -14.12 -3.37 24.91
N ARG A 10 -13.33 -3.17 25.97
CA ARG A 10 -12.56 -1.95 26.17
C ARG A 10 -11.20 -2.07 25.48
N TYR A 11 -11.08 -1.46 24.31
CA TYR A 11 -9.82 -1.41 23.58
C TYR A 11 -8.87 -0.41 24.26
N THR A 12 -7.70 -0.85 24.72
CA THR A 12 -6.74 0.01 25.43
C THR A 12 -5.62 0.51 24.53
N GLN A 13 -5.24 -0.25 23.51
CA GLN A 13 -4.11 0.09 22.64
C GLN A 13 -4.42 1.16 21.58
N CYS A 14 -5.56 1.08 20.90
CA CYS A 14 -5.86 1.98 19.77
C CYS A 14 -6.48 3.32 20.20
N CYS A 15 -7.37 3.34 21.19
CA CYS A 15 -8.04 4.57 21.65
C CYS A 15 -7.49 5.08 23.00
N LYS A 16 -6.33 4.56 23.42
CA LYS A 16 -5.73 4.80 24.76
C LYS A 16 -6.70 4.52 25.91
N GLY A 17 -7.66 3.60 25.76
CA GLY A 17 -8.68 3.34 26.78
C GLY A 17 -9.86 4.33 26.78
N GLY A 18 -10.09 5.03 25.66
CA GLY A 18 -11.22 5.93 25.41
C GLY A 18 -10.85 7.41 25.30
N PHE A 19 -9.60 7.77 25.56
CA PHE A 19 -9.10 9.16 25.44
C PHE A 19 -9.05 9.67 24.00
N VAL A 20 -8.93 8.76 23.02
CA VAL A 20 -9.02 9.11 21.61
C VAL A 20 -10.38 8.67 21.09
N ARG A 21 -11.23 9.64 20.74
CA ARG A 21 -12.51 9.40 20.05
C ARG A 21 -12.33 9.74 18.58
N LEU A 22 -12.43 8.74 17.73
CA LEU A 22 -12.38 8.93 16.28
C LEU A 22 -13.80 9.19 15.75
N PRO A 23 -13.99 10.16 14.85
CA PRO A 23 -15.29 10.39 14.23
C PRO A 23 -15.71 9.18 13.40
N PHE A 24 -17.00 8.87 13.40
CA PHE A 24 -17.55 7.88 12.49
C PHE A 24 -17.50 8.42 11.05
N PRO A 25 -17.24 7.55 10.05
CA PRO A 25 -17.30 7.97 8.65
C PRO A 25 -18.68 8.57 8.31
N LEU A 26 -18.69 9.65 7.55
CA LEU A 26 -19.94 10.24 7.06
C LEU A 26 -20.49 9.40 5.90
N TYR A 27 -21.82 9.39 5.76
CA TYR A 27 -22.43 8.78 4.58
C TYR A 27 -22.06 9.61 3.35
N PRO A 28 -21.63 8.99 2.23
CA PRO A 28 -21.18 9.74 1.06
C PRO A 28 -22.31 10.54 0.40
N PRO A 29 -21.99 11.67 -0.26
CA PRO A 29 -22.96 12.39 -1.08
C PRO A 29 -23.59 11.45 -2.13
N PRO A 30 -24.93 11.41 -2.27
CA PRO A 30 -25.60 10.47 -3.18
C PRO A 30 -25.11 10.54 -4.62
N ALA A 31 -24.80 11.74 -5.11
CA ALA A 31 -24.27 11.95 -6.47
C ALA A 31 -22.89 11.29 -6.65
N ILE A 32 -21.97 11.49 -5.71
CA ILE A 32 -20.64 10.85 -5.75
C ILE A 32 -20.77 9.34 -5.61
N LYS A 33 -21.62 8.85 -4.70
CA LYS A 33 -21.85 7.41 -4.53
C LYS A 33 -22.35 6.77 -5.84
N LYS A 34 -23.30 7.41 -6.53
CA LYS A 34 -23.81 6.93 -7.83
C LYS A 34 -22.72 6.92 -8.91
N ILE A 35 -21.84 7.91 -8.93
CA ILE A 35 -20.73 7.97 -9.89
C ILE A 35 -19.72 6.81 -9.65
N PHE A 36 -19.52 6.37 -8.40
CA PHE A 36 -18.67 5.22 -8.09
C PHE A 36 -19.22 3.88 -8.61
N GLU A 37 -20.48 3.81 -9.02
CA GLU A 37 -21.08 2.63 -9.65
C GLU A 37 -20.73 2.55 -11.16
N ASP A 38 -20.25 3.63 -11.77
CA ASP A 38 -19.83 3.67 -13.17
C ASP A 38 -18.41 3.10 -13.34
N SER A 39 -18.30 2.05 -14.16
CA SER A 39 -17.03 1.38 -14.45
C SER A 39 -16.03 2.29 -15.17
N ASN A 40 -16.48 3.14 -16.09
CA ASN A 40 -15.62 4.07 -16.81
C ASN A 40 -15.07 5.16 -15.88
N PHE A 41 -15.90 5.63 -14.94
CA PHE A 41 -15.43 6.51 -13.87
C PHE A 41 -14.40 5.82 -12.99
N MET A 42 -14.69 4.59 -12.52
CA MET A 42 -13.78 3.85 -11.63
C MET A 42 -12.46 3.49 -12.29
N GLU A 43 -12.46 3.27 -13.60
CA GLU A 43 -11.23 3.20 -14.37
C GLU A 43 -10.50 4.55 -14.24
N ASN A 44 -11.11 5.65 -14.64
CA ASN A 44 -10.45 6.95 -14.72
C ASN A 44 -10.40 7.77 -13.40
N ILE A 45 -10.71 7.16 -12.25
CA ILE A 45 -10.91 7.85 -10.96
C ILE A 45 -9.70 8.69 -10.51
N ARG A 46 -8.46 8.27 -10.83
CA ARG A 46 -7.25 9.04 -10.51
C ARG A 46 -7.19 10.35 -11.30
N ALA A 47 -7.62 10.35 -12.56
CA ALA A 47 -7.68 11.54 -13.40
C ALA A 47 -8.73 12.52 -12.86
N TYR A 48 -9.95 12.03 -12.60
CA TYR A 48 -10.99 12.85 -11.96
C TYR A 48 -10.53 13.42 -10.61
N ASN A 49 -9.93 12.62 -9.73
CA ASN A 49 -9.44 13.16 -8.45
C ASN A 49 -8.35 14.22 -8.65
N SER A 50 -7.46 14.02 -9.62
CA SER A 50 -6.40 14.98 -9.93
C SER A 50 -6.97 16.31 -10.43
N MET A 51 -8.07 16.28 -11.20
CA MET A 51 -8.76 17.51 -11.64
C MET A 51 -9.24 18.35 -10.46
N PHE A 52 -9.75 17.71 -9.40
CA PHE A 52 -10.31 18.40 -8.23
C PHE A 52 -9.29 18.59 -7.10
N SER A 53 -8.08 18.06 -7.22
CA SER A 53 -7.05 18.23 -6.20
C SER A 53 -6.68 19.70 -6.02
N MET A 54 -6.65 20.16 -4.77
CA MET A 54 -6.34 21.55 -4.43
C MET A 54 -4.83 21.77 -4.25
N LYS A 55 -4.03 20.70 -4.30
CA LYS A 55 -2.58 20.72 -4.14
C LYS A 55 -1.88 19.96 -5.25
N SER A 56 -0.65 20.36 -5.51
CA SER A 56 0.23 19.61 -6.39
C SER A 56 1.01 18.55 -5.61
N PHE A 57 1.10 17.36 -6.19
CA PHE A 57 1.99 16.30 -5.72
C PHE A 57 3.41 16.50 -6.25
N GLY A 58 4.38 16.63 -5.36
CA GLY A 58 5.80 16.77 -5.68
C GLY A 58 6.59 15.56 -5.22
N ALA A 59 7.35 14.96 -6.13
CA ALA A 59 8.22 13.83 -5.87
C ALA A 59 9.38 13.79 -6.88
N ARG A 60 10.54 13.29 -6.47
CA ARG A 60 11.63 12.98 -7.39
C ARG A 60 11.42 11.57 -7.95
N VAL A 61 10.81 11.49 -9.12
CA VAL A 61 10.52 10.23 -9.80
C VAL A 61 11.82 9.64 -10.38
N ASP A 62 12.00 8.34 -10.21
CA ASP A 62 13.09 7.57 -10.80
C ASP A 62 12.51 6.59 -11.84
N ASP A 63 12.62 6.97 -13.11
CA ASP A 63 12.11 6.18 -14.23
C ASP A 63 13.07 5.07 -14.68
N SER A 64 14.29 4.98 -14.10
CA SER A 64 15.30 4.01 -14.53
C SER A 64 14.90 2.55 -14.31
N VAL A 65 13.89 2.31 -13.46
CA VAL A 65 13.38 0.97 -13.13
C VAL A 65 12.37 0.42 -14.14
N ASN A 66 11.88 1.27 -15.05
CA ASN A 66 10.90 0.89 -16.06
C ASN A 66 11.59 0.49 -17.37
N ASP A 67 12.18 -0.70 -17.39
CA ASP A 67 12.96 -1.27 -18.50
C ASP A 67 12.12 -2.07 -19.53
N GLY A 68 10.79 -2.01 -19.43
CA GLY A 68 9.85 -2.75 -20.29
C GLY A 68 9.68 -4.24 -19.96
N ARG A 69 10.48 -4.81 -19.05
CA ARG A 69 10.44 -6.26 -18.74
C ARG A 69 9.43 -6.66 -17.65
N GLY A 70 8.53 -5.75 -17.26
CA GLY A 70 7.47 -6.05 -16.30
C GLY A 70 6.49 -4.91 -16.09
N PRO A 71 5.58 -5.04 -15.12
CA PRO A 71 4.63 -3.99 -14.76
C PRO A 71 5.33 -2.66 -14.49
N TYR A 72 4.64 -1.56 -14.85
CA TYR A 72 5.11 -0.21 -14.53
C TYR A 72 5.30 -0.06 -13.02
N VAL A 73 6.44 0.52 -12.62
CA VAL A 73 6.80 0.82 -11.23
C VAL A 73 6.92 2.33 -11.10
N PHE A 74 6.07 2.90 -10.26
CA PHE A 74 6.23 4.29 -9.82
C PHE A 74 7.24 4.30 -8.66
N LYS A 75 8.48 4.74 -8.94
CA LYS A 75 9.55 4.83 -7.94
C LYS A 75 9.82 6.29 -7.63
N VAL A 76 9.85 6.61 -6.34
CA VAL A 76 10.20 7.93 -5.83
C VAL A 76 11.48 7.81 -5.01
N SER A 77 12.38 8.78 -5.18
CA SER A 77 13.57 8.96 -4.37
C SER A 77 13.42 10.18 -3.47
N GLY A 78 13.87 10.09 -2.22
CA GLY A 78 13.71 11.16 -1.24
C GLY A 78 12.28 11.28 -0.72
N GLN A 79 11.76 12.51 -0.68
CA GLN A 79 10.54 12.85 0.03
C GLN A 79 9.39 13.20 -0.93
N VAL A 80 8.19 12.70 -0.62
CA VAL A 80 6.94 13.17 -1.21
C VAL A 80 6.48 14.43 -0.49
N SER A 81 6.09 15.45 -1.24
CA SER A 81 5.60 16.73 -0.70
C SER A 81 4.37 17.20 -1.43
N HIS A 82 3.41 17.77 -0.70
CA HIS A 82 2.28 18.47 -1.30
C HIS A 82 2.49 19.98 -1.23
N TRP A 83 2.23 20.65 -2.35
CA TRP A 83 2.40 22.10 -2.45
C TRP A 83 1.07 22.78 -2.77
N ILE A 84 0.87 23.96 -2.20
CA ILE A 84 -0.30 24.81 -2.40
C ILE A 84 0.17 26.14 -3.01
N GLY A 85 -0.43 26.52 -4.14
CA GLY A 85 -0.08 27.76 -4.85
C GLY A 85 -0.84 28.97 -4.32
N SER A 86 -0.68 30.13 -4.98
CA SER A 86 -1.52 31.31 -4.73
C SER A 86 -2.95 31.12 -5.26
N LEU A 87 -3.88 31.94 -4.75
CA LEU A 87 -5.31 31.92 -5.13
C LEU A 87 -5.52 32.19 -6.62
N CYS A 88 -4.80 33.18 -7.16
CA CYS A 88 -4.88 33.55 -8.57
C CYS A 88 -3.64 33.07 -9.34
N PRO A 89 -3.80 32.71 -10.63
CA PRO A 89 -2.66 32.45 -11.51
C PRO A 89 -1.83 33.72 -11.72
N LEU A 90 -0.54 33.52 -12.03
CA LEU A 90 0.35 34.60 -12.49
C LEU A 90 -0.04 35.04 -13.91
N ASP A 91 0.32 36.27 -14.26
CA ASP A 91 -0.04 36.84 -15.55
C ASP A 91 0.53 35.97 -16.70
N LYS A 92 -0.33 35.56 -17.65
CA LYS A 92 -0.06 34.65 -18.78
C LYS A 92 0.03 33.15 -18.46
N GLU A 93 -0.16 32.72 -17.22
CA GLU A 93 -0.29 31.30 -16.87
C GLU A 93 -1.75 30.84 -16.79
N GLY A 94 -2.03 29.60 -17.19
CA GLY A 94 -3.37 29.00 -17.00
C GLY A 94 -3.57 28.51 -15.56
N PRO A 95 -4.81 28.51 -15.02
CA PRO A 95 -5.10 28.05 -13.66
C PRO A 95 -4.75 26.58 -13.43
N ARG A 96 -4.22 26.26 -12.24
CA ARG A 96 -3.89 24.90 -11.78
C ARG A 96 -4.36 24.63 -10.35
N PHE A 97 -4.70 23.38 -10.05
CA PHE A 97 -5.07 22.91 -8.70
C PHE A 97 -6.14 23.79 -8.03
N LEU A 98 -5.86 24.38 -6.85
CA LEU A 98 -6.81 25.26 -6.15
C LEU A 98 -7.31 26.45 -7.00
N GLN A 99 -6.50 26.94 -7.94
CA GLN A 99 -6.87 28.09 -8.77
C GLN A 99 -8.07 27.79 -9.66
N LEU A 100 -8.35 26.50 -9.95
CA LEU A 100 -9.54 26.06 -10.70
C LEU A 100 -10.84 26.25 -9.92
N TYR A 101 -10.78 26.53 -8.62
CA TYR A 101 -11.94 26.91 -7.82
C TYR A 101 -12.19 28.42 -7.84
N ILE A 102 -11.26 29.21 -8.37
CA ILE A 102 -11.22 30.67 -8.25
C ILE A 102 -11.28 31.35 -9.61
N TYR A 103 -10.46 30.90 -10.57
CA TYR A 103 -10.34 31.49 -11.89
C TYR A 103 -11.38 30.94 -12.86
N ASP A 104 -12.06 31.83 -13.60
CA ASP A 104 -13.00 31.50 -14.69
C ASP A 104 -13.92 30.33 -14.33
N THR A 105 -14.74 30.56 -13.30
CA THR A 105 -15.70 29.58 -12.78
C THR A 105 -16.79 29.22 -13.78
N ILE A 106 -17.00 30.06 -14.81
CA ILE A 106 -17.95 29.82 -15.90
C ILE A 106 -17.47 28.67 -16.79
N ASN A 107 -16.19 28.66 -17.17
CA ASN A 107 -15.63 27.62 -18.06
C ASN A 107 -14.86 26.53 -17.30
N GLU A 108 -15.16 26.32 -16.02
CA GLU A 108 -14.40 25.42 -15.14
C GLU A 108 -14.30 23.99 -15.66
N VAL A 109 -15.37 23.43 -16.21
CA VAL A 109 -15.38 22.06 -16.77
C VAL A 109 -14.36 21.95 -17.91
N SER A 110 -14.37 22.92 -18.82
CA SER A 110 -13.40 23.00 -19.93
C SER A 110 -11.97 23.18 -19.40
N ASN A 111 -11.79 24.10 -18.44
CA ASN A 111 -10.50 24.37 -17.80
C ASN A 111 -9.91 23.15 -17.06
N ARG A 112 -10.75 22.26 -16.53
CA ARG A 112 -10.32 20.99 -15.91
C ARG A 112 -9.99 19.92 -16.95
N LEU A 113 -10.77 19.83 -18.04
CA LEU A 113 -10.60 18.83 -19.09
C LEU A 113 -9.38 19.09 -19.99
N ARG A 114 -9.03 20.35 -20.24
CA ARG A 114 -7.92 20.73 -21.16
C ARG A 114 -6.59 20.04 -20.87
N PHE A 115 -6.32 19.70 -19.61
CA PHE A 115 -5.07 19.04 -19.20
C PHE A 115 -4.99 17.56 -19.62
N PHE A 116 -6.08 16.99 -20.10
CA PHE A 116 -6.20 15.56 -20.46
C PHE A 116 -6.55 15.35 -21.94
N GLU A 117 -6.67 16.42 -22.73
CA GLU A 117 -7.07 16.38 -24.14
C GLU A 117 -6.08 15.61 -25.02
N SER A 118 -4.76 15.77 -24.82
CA SER A 118 -3.76 15.17 -25.74
C SER A 118 -3.59 13.65 -25.65
N SER A 119 -4.13 12.97 -24.62
CA SER A 119 -3.89 11.53 -24.40
C SER A 119 -5.12 10.69 -24.02
N GLN A 120 -6.26 11.31 -23.69
CA GLN A 120 -7.45 10.59 -23.19
C GLN A 120 -8.77 11.02 -23.86
N HIS A 121 -8.72 11.60 -25.07
CA HIS A 121 -9.92 12.01 -25.81
C HIS A 121 -10.97 10.88 -25.85
N GLY A 122 -12.15 11.14 -25.28
CA GLY A 122 -13.32 10.25 -25.26
C GLY A 122 -13.53 9.43 -23.98
N LEU A 123 -12.55 9.34 -23.07
CA LEU A 123 -12.67 8.53 -21.83
C LEU A 123 -13.25 9.32 -20.65
N LEU A 124 -13.06 10.64 -20.63
CA LEU A 124 -13.48 11.51 -19.52
C LEU A 124 -14.77 12.25 -19.89
N SER A 125 -15.77 12.20 -19.01
CA SER A 125 -17.11 12.72 -19.25
C SER A 125 -17.29 14.12 -18.65
N PRO A 126 -17.62 15.14 -19.46
CA PRO A 126 -17.89 16.49 -18.97
C PRO A 126 -19.06 16.54 -17.97
N THR A 127 -20.08 15.67 -18.13
CA THR A 127 -21.23 15.62 -17.23
C THR A 127 -20.85 15.08 -15.85
N VAL A 128 -19.90 14.14 -15.80
CA VAL A 128 -19.34 13.65 -14.53
C VAL A 128 -18.52 14.74 -13.85
N VAL A 129 -17.70 15.48 -14.61
CA VAL A 129 -16.93 16.63 -14.07
C VAL A 129 -17.87 17.69 -13.49
N ALA A 130 -18.94 18.06 -14.20
CA ALA A 130 -19.94 19.01 -13.71
C ALA A 130 -20.60 18.52 -12.41
N SER A 131 -21.08 17.27 -12.39
CA SER A 131 -21.72 16.67 -11.21
C SER A 131 -20.80 16.62 -9.98
N ILE A 132 -19.52 16.30 -10.18
CA ILE A 132 -18.51 16.33 -9.11
C ILE A 132 -18.32 17.78 -8.62
N SER A 133 -18.18 18.74 -9.52
CA SER A 133 -18.00 20.15 -9.15
C SER A 133 -19.18 20.66 -8.32
N ASP A 134 -20.41 20.44 -8.78
CA ASP A 134 -21.64 20.83 -8.08
C ASP A 134 -21.71 20.19 -6.69
N THR A 135 -21.40 18.89 -6.61
CA THR A 135 -21.44 18.17 -5.34
C THR A 135 -20.38 18.70 -4.37
N LEU A 136 -19.14 18.87 -4.81
CA LEU A 136 -18.06 19.41 -3.95
C LEU A 136 -18.35 20.85 -3.53
N ASN A 137 -18.87 21.70 -4.43
CA ASN A 137 -19.27 23.06 -4.07
C ASN A 137 -20.39 23.08 -3.02
N SER A 138 -21.28 22.09 -3.02
CA SER A 138 -22.38 22.00 -2.04
C SER A 138 -21.94 21.53 -0.65
N CYS A 139 -20.94 20.65 -0.55
CA CYS A 139 -20.64 19.93 0.69
C CYS A 139 -19.20 20.00 1.18
N ASN A 140 -18.23 20.24 0.29
CA ASN A 140 -16.81 20.30 0.67
C ASN A 140 -16.49 21.65 1.29
N GLU A 141 -15.99 21.65 2.53
CA GLU A 141 -15.69 22.88 3.26
C GLU A 141 -14.58 23.71 2.61
N TYR A 142 -13.52 23.09 2.10
CA TYR A 142 -12.45 23.82 1.39
C TYR A 142 -12.94 24.38 0.06
N ALA A 143 -13.74 23.62 -0.70
CA ALA A 143 -14.30 24.12 -1.95
C ALA A 143 -15.16 25.36 -1.69
N ARG A 144 -16.06 25.33 -0.70
CA ARG A 144 -16.88 26.48 -0.30
C ARG A 144 -16.04 27.68 0.12
N LEU A 145 -15.01 27.47 0.94
CA LEU A 145 -14.08 28.52 1.36
C LEU A 145 -13.38 29.18 0.16
N PHE A 146 -12.87 28.38 -0.79
CA PHE A 146 -12.23 28.90 -1.99
C PHE A 146 -13.21 29.59 -2.94
N ARG A 147 -14.48 29.17 -3.00
CA ARG A 147 -15.52 29.90 -3.74
C ARG A 147 -15.81 31.27 -3.14
N SER A 148 -15.94 31.35 -1.81
CA SER A 148 -16.09 32.64 -1.14
C SER A 148 -14.89 33.57 -1.40
N ALA A 149 -13.68 33.01 -1.45
CA ALA A 149 -12.48 33.76 -1.86
C ALA A 149 -12.53 34.19 -3.34
N ALA A 150 -13.12 33.39 -4.23
CA ALA A 150 -13.31 33.74 -5.63
C ALA A 150 -14.22 34.96 -5.82
N ASP A 151 -15.34 35.01 -5.08
CA ASP A 151 -16.27 36.14 -5.10
C ASP A 151 -15.57 37.45 -4.66
N LEU A 152 -14.71 37.37 -3.64
CA LEU A 152 -13.90 38.50 -3.18
C LEU A 152 -12.81 38.91 -4.19
N CYS A 153 -12.21 37.95 -4.89
CA CYS A 153 -11.26 38.23 -5.97
C CYS A 153 -11.91 38.95 -7.16
N ALA A 154 -13.18 38.67 -7.43
CA ALA A 154 -13.95 39.29 -8.52
C ALA A 154 -14.49 40.68 -8.16
N ALA A 155 -14.67 40.98 -6.87
CA ALA A 155 -15.10 42.29 -6.39
C ALA A 155 -13.97 43.34 -6.57
N SER A 156 -14.30 44.47 -7.22
CA SER A 156 -13.35 45.50 -7.66
C SER A 156 -12.68 46.31 -6.54
N ASP A 157 -13.07 46.14 -5.28
CA ASP A 157 -12.78 47.07 -4.18
C ASP A 157 -12.26 46.36 -2.90
N THR A 158 -11.62 45.20 -3.05
CA THR A 158 -11.18 44.40 -1.90
C THR A 158 -9.79 44.79 -1.38
N CYS A 159 -9.71 45.01 -0.06
CA CYS A 159 -8.46 45.01 0.70
C CYS A 159 -7.68 43.71 0.47
N ASP A 160 -6.35 43.77 0.60
CA ASP A 160 -5.52 42.56 0.56
C ASP A 160 -6.02 41.55 1.60
N PHE A 161 -6.24 40.31 1.15
CA PHE A 161 -6.72 39.24 1.99
C PHE A 161 -5.94 37.95 1.74
N SER A 162 -5.95 37.08 2.74
CA SER A 162 -5.40 35.73 2.68
C SER A 162 -6.44 34.71 3.13
N VAL A 163 -6.37 33.50 2.58
CA VAL A 163 -7.14 32.36 3.08
C VAL A 163 -6.25 31.58 4.04
N ARG A 164 -6.68 31.43 5.28
CA ARG A 164 -5.97 30.68 6.33
C ARG A 164 -6.69 29.36 6.58
N LEU A 165 -5.99 28.24 6.49
CA LEU A 165 -6.47 26.93 6.93
C LEU A 165 -5.86 26.63 8.30
N TYR A 166 -6.72 26.36 9.28
CA TYR A 166 -6.30 26.26 10.67
C TYR A 166 -5.74 24.87 10.99
N SER A 167 -4.57 24.86 11.63
CA SER A 167 -4.03 23.65 12.22
C SER A 167 -4.76 23.39 13.54
N ASN A 168 -5.77 22.52 13.52
CA ASN A 168 -6.45 22.05 14.76
C ASN A 168 -5.53 21.24 15.71
N VAL A 169 -4.21 21.24 15.48
CA VAL A 169 -3.18 20.68 16.36
C VAL A 169 -3.00 21.65 17.53
N GLY A 170 -3.92 21.60 18.49
CA GLY A 170 -3.91 22.55 19.60
C GLY A 170 -2.63 22.47 20.44
N ASP A 171 -1.94 23.62 20.58
CA ASP A 171 -1.47 23.99 21.91
C ASP A 171 -2.74 24.30 22.74
N ARG A 172 -2.89 23.64 23.88
CA ARG A 172 -4.09 23.70 24.73
C ARG A 172 -4.14 25.01 25.53
N ARG A 173 -3.92 26.16 24.90
CA ARG A 173 -3.96 27.45 25.59
C ARG A 173 -4.78 28.46 24.81
N TYR A 174 -5.98 28.64 25.34
CA TYR A 174 -6.87 29.80 25.28
C TYR A 174 -7.14 30.40 23.89
N GLU A 175 -8.39 30.19 23.47
CA GLU A 175 -9.15 30.72 22.32
C GLU A 175 -9.14 29.83 21.07
N SER A 176 -10.16 28.95 21.04
CA SER A 176 -10.53 28.19 19.85
C SER A 176 -11.13 29.14 18.80
N PRO A 177 -10.79 28.97 17.50
CA PRO A 177 -11.70 29.36 16.42
C PRO A 177 -13.08 28.77 16.71
N ALA A 178 -14.15 29.47 16.33
CA ALA A 178 -15.52 28.97 16.50
C ALA A 178 -15.60 27.48 16.11
N SER A 179 -16.03 26.66 17.07
CA SER A 179 -16.03 25.19 16.97
C SER A 179 -16.61 24.72 15.63
N GLY A 180 -15.75 24.27 14.71
CA GLY A 180 -16.15 23.61 13.47
C GLY A 180 -15.68 24.23 12.15
N THR A 181 -14.84 25.27 12.14
CA THR A 181 -14.35 25.88 10.89
C THR A 181 -12.94 25.42 10.51
N LEU A 182 -12.76 24.78 9.34
CA LEU A 182 -11.45 24.29 8.83
C LEU A 182 -10.53 25.39 8.27
N GLY A 183 -11.06 26.59 8.01
CA GLY A 183 -10.30 27.74 7.50
C GLY A 183 -11.17 28.99 7.32
N GLY A 184 -10.54 30.16 7.21
CA GLY A 184 -11.22 31.45 7.09
C GLY A 184 -10.49 32.45 6.19
N ILE A 185 -11.17 33.54 5.85
CA ILE A 185 -10.63 34.65 5.05
C ILE A 185 -10.22 35.79 6.00
N VAL A 186 -8.98 36.26 5.88
CA VAL A 186 -8.37 37.24 6.79
C VAL A 186 -7.93 38.47 6.00
N PHE A 187 -8.36 39.66 6.42
CA PHE A 187 -8.12 40.96 5.74
C PHE A 187 -7.00 41.81 6.38
N ALA A 188 -6.29 41.29 7.39
CA ALA A 188 -5.20 41.99 8.07
C ALA A 188 -4.00 41.05 8.32
N GLU A 189 -2.79 41.61 8.46
CA GLU A 189 -1.61 40.89 8.94
C GLU A 189 -1.81 40.50 10.41
N ASP A 190 -2.46 39.37 10.62
CA ASP A 190 -2.78 38.89 11.94
C ASP A 190 -1.57 38.13 12.51
N SER A 191 -0.82 38.77 13.41
CA SER A 191 0.41 38.27 14.06
C SER A 191 0.21 37.04 14.97
N ASN A 192 -1.02 36.51 15.03
CA ASN A 192 -1.43 35.33 15.80
C ASN A 192 -1.47 34.03 14.98
N ALA A 193 -0.87 33.99 13.78
CA ALA A 193 -0.79 32.76 12.99
C ALA A 193 0.02 31.70 13.76
N SER A 194 -0.52 30.49 13.89
CA SER A 194 0.28 29.38 14.43
C SER A 194 1.32 28.96 13.38
N ASP A 195 2.49 28.47 13.81
CA ASP A 195 3.57 27.99 12.92
C ASP A 195 3.13 26.90 11.93
N TYR A 196 1.95 26.30 12.14
CA TYR A 196 1.43 25.19 11.36
C TYR A 196 0.25 25.56 10.46
N ASP A 197 -0.30 26.77 10.55
CA ASP A 197 -1.41 27.19 9.69
C ASP A 197 -0.97 27.30 8.23
N ILE A 198 -1.88 26.98 7.30
CA ILE A 198 -1.63 27.18 5.86
C ILE A 198 -2.20 28.53 5.47
N VAL A 199 -1.35 29.49 5.10
CA VAL A 199 -1.77 30.80 4.62
C VAL A 199 -1.62 30.84 3.10
N VAL A 200 -2.70 31.22 2.40
CA VAL A 200 -2.74 31.30 0.95
C VAL A 200 -3.07 32.73 0.54
N HIS A 201 -2.10 33.41 -0.08
CA HIS A 201 -2.24 34.78 -0.54
C HIS A 201 -2.81 34.86 -1.96
N LYS A 202 -3.37 36.03 -2.32
CA LYS A 202 -3.94 36.32 -3.64
C LYS A 202 -2.95 36.10 -4.78
N LYS A 203 -1.76 36.72 -4.66
CA LYS A 203 -0.60 36.52 -5.55
C LYS A 203 0.67 36.50 -4.69
N ASP A 204 1.38 35.38 -4.71
CA ASP A 204 2.60 35.15 -3.90
C ASP A 204 3.80 34.74 -4.76
N GLY A 205 3.56 34.36 -6.02
CA GLY A 205 4.61 33.95 -6.96
C GLY A 205 5.27 32.59 -6.68
N HIS A 206 5.15 32.06 -5.45
CA HIS A 206 5.78 30.81 -5.04
C HIS A 206 4.80 29.88 -4.32
N PRO A 207 4.77 28.57 -4.67
CA PRO A 207 3.94 27.61 -3.96
C PRO A 207 4.57 27.23 -2.61
N HIS A 208 3.73 27.07 -1.59
CA HIS A 208 4.15 26.72 -0.24
C HIS A 208 3.99 25.23 0.02
N ARG A 209 4.91 24.68 0.80
CA ARG A 209 4.85 23.29 1.20
C ARG A 209 3.83 23.11 2.32
N VAL A 210 2.86 22.23 2.12
CA VAL A 210 1.89 21.90 3.16
C VAL A 210 2.47 20.86 4.11
N SER A 211 2.46 21.17 5.41
CA SER A 211 2.90 20.23 6.44
C SER A 211 2.04 18.96 6.43
N LYS A 212 2.69 17.80 6.44
CA LYS A 212 2.04 16.47 6.56
C LYS A 212 1.32 16.26 7.89
N LEU A 213 1.67 17.04 8.91
CA LEU A 213 0.99 17.01 10.21
C LEU A 213 -0.30 17.82 10.18
N HIS A 214 -0.51 18.64 9.14
CA HIS A 214 -1.72 19.43 9.00
C HIS A 214 -2.93 18.54 8.70
N PRO A 215 -4.07 18.71 9.39
CA PRO A 215 -5.29 17.92 9.12
C PRO A 215 -5.76 18.00 7.67
N SER A 216 -5.56 19.14 7.01
CA SER A 216 -5.90 19.35 5.59
C SER A 216 -4.94 18.66 4.61
N TYR A 217 -3.87 18.01 5.08
CA TYR A 217 -2.87 17.43 4.17
C TYR A 217 -3.46 16.38 3.21
N ILE A 218 -4.27 15.46 3.72
CA ILE A 218 -4.91 14.42 2.90
C ILE A 218 -6.14 14.95 2.16
N PRO A 219 -7.09 15.66 2.80
CA PRO A 219 -8.36 15.99 2.15
C PRO A 219 -8.22 16.99 1.00
N LEU A 220 -7.23 17.90 1.05
CA LEU A 220 -6.90 18.78 -0.07
C LEU A 220 -6.34 18.01 -1.28
N GLN A 221 -5.71 16.85 -1.05
CA GLN A 221 -5.15 16.02 -2.12
C GLN A 221 -6.20 15.08 -2.74
N TYR A 222 -7.13 14.58 -1.93
CA TYR A 222 -8.09 13.54 -2.31
C TYR A 222 -9.58 13.90 -2.11
N PRO A 223 -10.12 14.94 -2.77
CA PRO A 223 -11.50 15.38 -2.53
C PRO A 223 -12.58 14.34 -2.89
N LEU A 224 -12.31 13.39 -3.79
CA LEU A 224 -13.33 12.40 -4.19
C LEU A 224 -13.57 11.30 -3.15
N ILE A 225 -12.57 11.00 -2.32
CA ILE A 225 -12.68 10.02 -1.24
C ILE A 225 -12.86 10.66 0.14
N PHE A 226 -12.71 11.99 0.22
CA PHE A 226 -13.02 12.82 1.40
C PHE A 226 -13.88 14.04 0.99
N PRO A 227 -15.12 13.81 0.54
CA PRO A 227 -15.96 14.85 -0.07
C PRO A 227 -16.33 15.97 0.90
N TYR A 228 -16.36 15.72 2.21
CA TYR A 228 -16.68 16.72 3.23
C TYR A 228 -15.45 17.39 3.82
N ALA A 229 -14.26 17.19 3.24
CA ALA A 229 -12.99 17.67 3.77
C ALA A 229 -12.60 17.09 5.15
N GLU A 230 -13.13 15.91 5.48
CA GLU A 230 -12.92 15.26 6.77
C GLU A 230 -11.45 14.80 6.98
N PRO A 231 -10.92 14.80 8.22
CA PRO A 231 -9.55 14.36 8.50
C PRO A 231 -9.32 12.89 8.12
N GLY A 232 -8.45 12.64 7.14
CA GLY A 232 -8.42 11.37 6.42
C GLY A 232 -7.69 10.17 7.08
N CYS A 233 -7.08 10.29 8.26
CA CYS A 233 -5.98 9.37 8.63
C CYS A 233 -6.31 8.06 9.39
N PHE A 234 -7.56 7.63 9.58
CA PHE A 234 -7.85 6.42 10.40
C PHE A 234 -8.93 5.44 9.90
N GLN A 235 -9.36 5.52 8.63
CA GLN A 235 -10.55 4.80 8.14
C GLN A 235 -10.29 3.61 7.20
N ILE A 236 -9.11 2.97 7.25
CA ILE A 236 -8.80 1.80 6.39
C ILE A 236 -9.45 0.48 6.86
N HIS A 237 -10.38 0.53 7.81
CA HIS A 237 -11.10 -0.64 8.30
C HIS A 237 -12.56 -0.58 7.87
N ASP A 238 -12.96 -1.63 7.17
CA ASP A 238 -14.35 -1.83 6.75
C ASP A 238 -15.29 -1.90 7.96
N ARG A 239 -16.48 -1.30 7.83
CA ARG A 239 -17.49 -1.24 8.90
C ARG A 239 -18.81 -1.76 8.34
N ASP A 240 -19.42 -2.71 9.05
CA ASP A 240 -20.66 -3.32 8.59
C ASP A 240 -21.79 -2.28 8.52
N GLY A 241 -22.60 -2.35 7.47
CA GLY A 241 -23.70 -1.41 7.22
C GLY A 241 -23.28 -0.02 6.72
N MET A 242 -21.99 0.23 6.43
CA MET A 242 -21.51 1.54 5.96
C MET A 242 -20.81 1.43 4.61
N TYR A 243 -21.19 2.33 3.68
CA TYR A 243 -20.46 2.47 2.42
C TYR A 243 -19.31 3.48 2.59
N CYS A 244 -18.09 3.06 2.30
CA CYS A 244 -16.89 3.89 2.43
C CYS A 244 -16.29 4.20 1.06
N LEU A 245 -16.27 5.48 0.65
CA LEU A 245 -15.66 5.92 -0.62
C LEU A 245 -14.18 5.57 -0.66
N LEU A 246 -13.45 5.75 0.46
CA LEU A 246 -12.04 5.43 0.55
C LEU A 246 -11.76 3.97 0.18
N LEU A 247 -12.47 3.00 0.76
CA LEU A 247 -12.25 1.58 0.50
C LEU A 247 -12.75 1.12 -0.87
N ASN A 248 -13.73 1.83 -1.44
CA ASN A 248 -14.27 1.55 -2.76
C ASN A 248 -13.59 2.36 -3.88
N GLY A 249 -12.62 3.22 -3.57
CA GLY A 249 -11.91 4.07 -4.54
C GLY A 249 -10.93 3.33 -5.46
N GLY A 250 -10.78 2.00 -5.32
CA GLY A 250 -9.97 1.17 -6.22
C GLY A 250 -8.54 1.68 -6.44
N ARG A 251 -8.24 2.12 -7.66
CA ARG A 251 -6.92 2.68 -7.99
C ARG A 251 -6.58 3.93 -7.17
N LEU A 252 -7.58 4.76 -6.83
CA LEU A 252 -7.37 5.94 -5.98
C LEU A 252 -7.08 5.55 -4.52
N PHE A 253 -7.74 4.50 -4.02
CA PHE A 253 -7.47 3.93 -2.69
C PHE A 253 -6.01 3.48 -2.57
N GLN A 254 -5.50 2.76 -3.57
CA GLN A 254 -4.10 2.34 -3.61
C GLN A 254 -3.13 3.53 -3.59
N GLN A 255 -3.45 4.61 -4.31
CA GLN A 255 -2.62 5.82 -4.33
C GLN A 255 -2.63 6.49 -2.95
N TYR A 256 -3.79 6.58 -2.31
CA TYR A 256 -3.91 7.08 -0.95
C TYR A 256 -3.09 6.25 0.05
N LEU A 257 -3.13 4.91 -0.04
CA LEU A 257 -2.35 4.04 0.86
C LEU A 257 -0.85 4.31 0.77
N VAL A 258 -0.33 4.49 -0.45
CA VAL A 258 1.09 4.80 -0.67
C VAL A 258 1.44 6.17 -0.09
N ASP A 259 0.63 7.20 -0.37
CA ASP A 259 0.88 8.56 0.14
C ASP A 259 0.77 8.66 1.67
N ALA A 260 -0.22 8.00 2.27
CA ALA A 260 -0.34 7.91 3.72
C ALA A 260 0.87 7.17 4.34
N TYR A 261 1.32 6.08 3.72
CA TYR A 261 2.48 5.33 4.19
C TYR A 261 3.77 6.15 4.11
N THR A 262 4.03 6.86 3.01
CA THR A 262 5.21 7.73 2.88
C THR A 262 5.19 8.86 3.89
N CYS A 263 4.02 9.43 4.22
CA CYS A 263 3.88 10.43 5.27
C CYS A 263 4.26 9.88 6.66
N ILE A 264 3.83 8.65 6.98
CA ILE A 264 4.17 7.96 8.23
C ILE A 264 5.67 7.68 8.29
N GLU A 265 6.23 7.08 7.25
CA GLU A 265 7.66 6.72 7.19
C GLU A 265 8.55 7.97 7.30
N GLN A 266 8.21 9.03 6.58
CA GLN A 266 8.93 10.29 6.71
C GLN A 266 8.83 10.85 8.13
N SER A 267 7.68 10.73 8.81
CA SER A 267 7.54 11.22 10.19
C SER A 267 8.39 10.43 11.17
N ARG A 268 8.54 9.13 10.95
CA ARG A 268 9.49 8.29 11.69
C ARG A 268 10.93 8.71 11.42
N LEU A 269 11.29 8.98 10.17
CA LEU A 269 12.63 9.44 9.79
C LEU A 269 12.95 10.82 10.39
N ASP A 270 12.03 11.76 10.34
CA ASP A 270 12.21 13.10 10.93
C ASP A 270 12.40 13.00 12.45
N PHE A 271 11.64 12.13 13.12
CA PHE A 271 11.83 11.84 14.54
C PHE A 271 13.22 11.26 14.81
N ILE A 272 13.65 10.25 14.05
CA ILE A 272 14.99 9.67 14.20
C ILE A 272 16.06 10.76 13.98
N ASN A 273 15.93 11.57 12.94
CA ASN A 273 16.89 12.63 12.61
C ASN A 273 17.02 13.69 13.71
N THR A 274 15.89 14.09 14.33
CA THR A 274 15.86 15.11 15.39
C THR A 274 16.21 14.56 16.78
N ASN A 275 16.09 13.25 16.99
CA ASN A 275 16.27 12.60 18.29
C ASN A 275 17.47 11.63 18.30
N GLN A 276 18.54 11.96 17.56
CA GLN A 276 19.75 11.14 17.49
C GLN A 276 20.35 10.84 18.86
N ASN A 277 20.22 11.78 19.82
CA ASN A 277 20.62 11.64 21.22
C ASN A 277 20.05 10.36 21.89
N ILE A 278 18.84 9.93 21.54
CA ILE A 278 18.19 8.74 22.10
C ILE A 278 18.88 7.44 21.63
N PHE A 279 19.46 7.45 20.43
CA PHE A 279 20.01 6.24 19.79
C PHE A 279 21.52 6.08 19.99
N TRP A 280 22.16 6.94 20.78
CA TRP A 280 23.62 6.91 20.98
C TRP A 280 24.15 5.60 21.55
N SER A 281 23.42 4.96 22.47
CA SER A 281 23.85 3.67 23.02
C SER A 281 23.90 2.57 21.95
N GLU A 282 22.91 2.52 21.04
CA GLU A 282 22.92 1.62 19.88
C GLU A 282 24.02 2.00 18.87
N TYR A 283 24.28 3.29 18.69
CA TYR A 283 25.37 3.78 17.85
C TYR A 283 26.73 3.28 18.35
N VAL A 284 27.01 3.49 19.65
CA VAL A 284 28.26 3.06 20.29
C VAL A 284 28.42 1.55 20.20
N ALA A 285 27.39 0.76 20.52
CA ALA A 285 27.42 -0.70 20.37
C ALA A 285 27.72 -1.13 18.92
N GLY A 286 27.04 -0.51 17.95
CA GLY A 286 27.27 -0.80 16.53
C GLY A 286 28.66 -0.39 16.04
N LEU A 287 29.27 0.64 16.63
CA LEU A 287 30.63 1.08 16.32
C LEU A 287 31.66 0.10 16.88
N TYR A 288 31.46 -0.37 18.12
CA TYR A 288 32.27 -1.45 18.70
C TYR A 288 32.18 -2.73 17.86
N ASP A 289 30.99 -3.13 17.42
CA ASP A 289 30.82 -4.32 16.56
C ASP A 289 31.51 -4.16 15.19
N ALA A 290 31.46 -2.98 14.58
CA ALA A 290 32.13 -2.70 13.31
C ALA A 290 33.66 -2.73 13.47
N LEU A 291 34.18 -2.09 14.52
CA LEU A 291 35.60 -2.13 14.87
C LEU A 291 36.07 -3.57 15.18
N ALA A 292 35.28 -4.36 15.90
CA ALA A 292 35.58 -5.76 16.19
C ALA A 292 35.59 -6.65 14.94
N ARG A 293 34.86 -6.27 13.88
CA ARG A 293 34.89 -6.94 12.56
C ARG A 293 36.06 -6.51 11.67
N GLY A 294 36.85 -5.51 12.08
CA GLY A 294 37.95 -4.97 11.29
C GLY A 294 37.51 -4.07 10.13
N ASP A 295 36.29 -3.52 10.20
CA ASP A 295 35.83 -2.51 9.23
C ASP A 295 36.59 -1.20 9.46
N ASN A 296 37.63 -0.96 8.65
CA ASN A 296 38.51 0.21 8.78
C ASN A 296 38.11 1.37 7.84
N ASN A 297 36.96 1.27 7.15
CA ASN A 297 36.51 2.27 6.18
C ASN A 297 35.83 3.45 6.89
N ALA A 298 36.49 4.61 6.89
CA ALA A 298 36.00 5.86 7.48
C ALA A 298 34.69 6.40 6.84
N HIS A 299 34.28 5.90 5.67
CA HIS A 299 32.99 6.27 5.07
C HIS A 299 31.79 5.67 5.83
N ASP A 300 31.98 4.55 6.55
CA ASP A 300 30.95 3.92 7.39
C ASP A 300 31.05 4.33 8.86
N ILE A 301 32.23 4.80 9.29
CA ILE A 301 32.52 5.32 10.63
C ILE A 301 32.42 6.85 10.60
N GLY A 302 31.26 7.41 10.97
CA GLY A 302 31.09 8.87 11.11
C GLY A 302 29.87 9.49 10.43
N LYS A 303 28.88 8.69 10.00
CA LYS A 303 27.61 9.25 9.51
C LYS A 303 26.93 10.08 10.60
N LEU A 304 26.63 11.35 10.28
CA LEU A 304 25.99 12.33 11.17
C LEU A 304 24.60 11.88 11.67
N VAL A 305 23.95 10.95 10.95
CA VAL A 305 22.62 10.43 11.25
C VAL A 305 22.66 8.89 11.24
N PHE A 306 22.28 8.31 12.37
CA PHE A 306 22.16 6.89 12.62
C PHE A 306 20.71 6.42 12.46
N LEU A 307 20.50 5.40 11.62
CA LEU A 307 19.23 4.69 11.52
C LEU A 307 19.26 3.44 12.42
N PRO A 308 18.40 3.34 13.44
CA PRO A 308 18.40 2.24 14.40
C PRO A 308 17.89 0.92 13.80
N SER A 309 18.15 -0.19 14.48
CA SER A 309 17.63 -1.52 14.08
C SER A 309 16.10 -1.63 14.18
N SER A 310 15.45 -0.70 14.89
CA SER A 310 14.00 -0.58 15.01
C SER A 310 13.33 0.01 13.76
N PHE A 311 14.09 0.62 12.84
CA PHE A 311 13.56 1.13 11.58
C PHE A 311 13.32 -0.01 10.58
N THR A 312 12.07 -0.44 10.44
CA THR A 312 11.66 -1.55 9.57
C THR A 312 12.13 -1.36 8.13
N GLY A 313 12.73 -2.40 7.55
CA GLY A 313 13.25 -2.41 6.18
C GLY A 313 14.60 -1.72 6.00
N GLY A 314 15.15 -1.06 7.03
CA GLY A 314 16.49 -0.50 6.99
C GLY A 314 17.61 -1.56 6.99
N PRO A 315 18.85 -1.20 6.60
CA PRO A 315 19.98 -2.15 6.56
C PRO A 315 20.23 -2.87 7.87
N ARG A 316 20.19 -2.17 9.02
CA ARG A 316 20.41 -2.76 10.34
C ARG A 316 19.26 -3.66 10.79
N TYR A 317 18.02 -3.29 10.45
CA TYR A 317 16.85 -4.14 10.67
C TYR A 317 17.01 -5.46 9.91
N MET A 318 17.37 -5.40 8.64
CA MET A 318 17.60 -6.60 7.81
C MET A 318 18.78 -7.43 8.32
N TYR A 319 19.88 -6.78 8.73
CA TYR A 319 21.05 -7.46 9.28
C TYR A 319 20.75 -8.18 10.60
N LYS A 320 19.94 -7.57 11.49
CA LYS A 320 19.49 -8.22 12.72
C LYS A 320 18.70 -9.49 12.43
N HIS A 321 17.74 -9.44 11.51
CA HIS A 321 16.99 -10.64 11.10
C HIS A 321 17.87 -11.71 10.45
N TYR A 322 18.88 -11.30 9.69
CA TYR A 322 19.89 -12.21 9.15
C TYR A 322 20.69 -12.90 10.27
N GLN A 323 21.12 -12.16 11.30
CA GLN A 323 21.80 -12.73 12.46
C GLN A 323 20.90 -13.71 13.24
N ASP A 324 19.62 -13.37 13.44
CA ASP A 324 18.65 -14.27 14.08
C ASP A 324 18.51 -15.58 13.27
N ALA A 325 18.43 -15.49 11.94
CA ALA A 325 18.39 -16.65 11.06
C ALA A 325 19.66 -17.51 11.15
N LEU A 326 20.85 -16.88 11.17
CA LEU A 326 22.12 -17.58 11.34
C LEU A 326 22.23 -18.25 12.71
N ALA A 327 21.71 -17.64 13.77
CA ALA A 327 21.71 -18.23 15.10
C ALA A 327 20.89 -19.53 15.14
N ILE A 328 19.74 -19.56 14.47
CA ILE A 328 18.92 -20.78 14.30
C ILE A 328 19.72 -21.83 13.52
N CYS A 329 20.33 -21.46 12.39
CA CYS A 329 21.17 -22.38 11.59
C CYS A 329 22.36 -22.93 12.39
N ARG A 330 22.99 -22.11 13.25
CA ARG A 330 24.12 -22.52 14.08
C ARG A 330 23.72 -23.60 15.10
N VAL A 331 22.51 -23.53 15.65
CA VAL A 331 22.01 -24.49 16.64
C VAL A 331 21.47 -25.76 15.98
N TYR A 332 20.68 -25.63 14.91
CA TYR A 332 19.96 -26.75 14.31
C TYR A 332 20.58 -27.31 13.02
N GLY A 333 21.62 -26.68 12.49
CA GLY A 333 22.23 -26.98 11.21
C GLY A 333 21.43 -26.41 10.03
N ASN A 334 21.56 -27.03 8.85
CA ASN A 334 20.82 -26.61 7.67
C ASN A 334 19.32 -26.93 7.79
N PRO A 335 18.43 -26.06 7.29
CA PRO A 335 17.00 -26.35 7.22
C PRO A 335 16.74 -27.54 6.29
N GLN A 336 15.73 -28.35 6.63
CA GLN A 336 15.39 -29.55 5.87
C GLN A 336 14.40 -29.23 4.74
N TYR A 337 13.45 -28.33 4.99
CA TYR A 337 12.41 -27.99 4.02
C TYR A 337 12.41 -26.49 3.74
N PHE A 338 12.24 -26.15 2.46
CA PHE A 338 11.96 -24.80 1.99
C PHE A 338 10.60 -24.80 1.29
N ILE A 339 9.61 -24.16 1.92
CA ILE A 339 8.22 -24.14 1.45
C ILE A 339 7.87 -22.74 0.99
N LYS A 340 7.30 -22.63 -0.21
CA LYS A 340 6.71 -21.40 -0.73
C LYS A 340 5.20 -21.48 -0.63
N PHE A 341 4.59 -20.60 0.15
CA PHE A 341 3.15 -20.49 0.28
C PHE A 341 2.67 -19.22 -0.42
N THR A 342 1.94 -19.39 -1.52
CA THR A 342 1.52 -18.29 -2.40
C THR A 342 0.07 -17.91 -2.14
N CYS A 343 -0.22 -16.61 -2.08
CA CYS A 343 -1.59 -16.12 -1.94
C CYS A 343 -2.46 -16.53 -3.13
N ASN A 344 -3.69 -16.98 -2.85
CA ASN A 344 -4.69 -17.27 -3.87
C ASN A 344 -5.88 -16.32 -3.72
N VAL A 345 -6.08 -15.45 -4.71
CA VAL A 345 -7.20 -14.50 -4.73
C VAL A 345 -8.58 -15.15 -4.84
N LYS A 346 -8.64 -16.43 -5.24
CA LYS A 346 -9.88 -17.22 -5.32
C LYS A 346 -10.26 -17.87 -3.98
N TRP A 347 -9.59 -17.53 -2.88
CA TRP A 347 -9.98 -18.05 -1.57
C TRP A 347 -11.41 -17.59 -1.20
N PRO A 348 -12.23 -18.47 -0.62
CA PRO A 348 -13.64 -18.17 -0.33
C PRO A 348 -13.84 -16.93 0.55
N GLU A 349 -12.91 -16.63 1.46
CA GLU A 349 -12.98 -15.45 2.31
C GLU A 349 -12.83 -14.15 1.52
N ILE A 350 -11.98 -14.15 0.49
CA ILE A 350 -11.80 -13.01 -0.40
C ILE A 350 -13.04 -12.88 -1.29
N SER A 351 -13.44 -13.95 -1.99
CA SER A 351 -14.61 -13.93 -2.88
C SER A 351 -15.88 -13.48 -2.14
N ARG A 352 -16.17 -14.06 -0.97
CA ARG A 352 -17.34 -13.69 -0.15
C ARG A 352 -17.32 -12.21 0.25
N HIS A 353 -16.15 -11.65 0.55
CA HIS A 353 -16.02 -10.23 0.87
C HIS A 353 -16.28 -9.34 -0.35
N LEU A 354 -15.78 -9.72 -1.52
CA LEU A 354 -15.98 -8.98 -2.77
C LEU A 354 -17.45 -9.05 -3.21
N ASP A 355 -18.08 -10.22 -3.12
CA ASP A 355 -19.48 -10.44 -3.48
C ASP A 355 -20.43 -9.60 -2.60
N LYS A 356 -20.17 -9.53 -1.28
CA LYS A 356 -20.95 -8.70 -0.34
C LYS A 356 -20.87 -7.20 -0.69
N ASN A 357 -19.79 -6.75 -1.30
CA ASN A 357 -19.52 -5.34 -1.58
C ASN A 357 -19.62 -4.99 -3.08
N GLY A 358 -20.49 -5.68 -3.83
CA GLY A 358 -20.79 -5.32 -5.22
C GLY A 358 -19.77 -5.82 -6.26
N GLY A 359 -19.09 -6.94 -6.00
CA GLY A 359 -18.28 -7.65 -7.00
C GLY A 359 -17.01 -6.91 -7.44
N THR A 360 -16.37 -6.15 -6.53
CA THR A 360 -15.11 -5.47 -6.85
C THR A 360 -13.99 -6.45 -7.19
N GLN A 361 -13.08 -6.07 -8.10
CA GLN A 361 -11.92 -6.89 -8.41
C GLN A 361 -10.99 -7.00 -7.20
N ALA A 362 -10.42 -8.19 -6.92
CA ALA A 362 -9.56 -8.42 -5.76
C ALA A 362 -8.39 -7.42 -5.67
N GLN A 363 -7.82 -7.03 -6.81
CA GLN A 363 -6.73 -6.04 -6.89
C GLN A 363 -7.09 -4.65 -6.34
N ASN A 364 -8.39 -4.30 -6.31
CA ASN A 364 -8.87 -3.04 -5.75
C ASN A 364 -8.97 -3.08 -4.21
N ARG A 365 -8.85 -4.27 -3.59
CA ARG A 365 -8.90 -4.48 -2.13
C ARG A 365 -7.62 -5.16 -1.60
N PRO A 366 -6.44 -4.52 -1.75
CA PRO A 366 -5.17 -5.07 -1.27
C PRO A 366 -5.15 -5.25 0.26
N ASP A 367 -5.92 -4.45 1.00
CA ASP A 367 -6.12 -4.57 2.44
C ASP A 367 -6.72 -5.94 2.82
N ILE A 368 -7.70 -6.42 2.06
CA ILE A 368 -8.36 -7.70 2.29
C ILE A 368 -7.43 -8.86 1.90
N ILE A 369 -6.74 -8.74 0.75
CA ILE A 369 -5.75 -9.74 0.32
C ILE A 369 -4.69 -9.92 1.40
N ALA A 370 -4.09 -8.84 1.88
CA ALA A 370 -3.04 -8.90 2.91
C ALA A 370 -3.56 -9.49 4.23
N ARG A 371 -4.79 -9.12 4.65
CA ARG A 371 -5.40 -9.64 5.89
C ARG A 371 -5.71 -11.13 5.80
N VAL A 372 -6.37 -11.57 4.72
CA VAL A 372 -6.68 -13.00 4.54
C VAL A 372 -5.39 -13.80 4.39
N PHE A 373 -4.41 -13.30 3.63
CA PHE A 373 -3.12 -13.96 3.51
C PHE A 373 -2.43 -14.13 4.86
N ARG A 374 -2.40 -13.09 5.70
CA ARG A 374 -1.86 -13.19 7.07
C ARG A 374 -2.55 -14.28 7.88
N ILE A 375 -3.89 -14.36 7.83
CA ILE A 375 -4.65 -15.40 8.54
C ILE A 375 -4.26 -16.79 8.03
N LYS A 376 -4.17 -16.97 6.70
CA LYS A 376 -3.78 -18.24 6.07
C LYS A 376 -2.35 -18.64 6.42
N VAL A 377 -1.41 -17.70 6.45
CA VAL A 377 -0.02 -17.95 6.89
C VAL A 377 0.01 -18.39 8.36
N GLN A 378 -0.75 -17.74 9.25
CA GLN A 378 -0.82 -18.16 10.65
C GLN A 378 -1.41 -19.57 10.82
N GLN A 379 -2.46 -19.88 10.06
CA GLN A 379 -3.05 -21.23 10.03
C GLN A 379 -2.05 -22.26 9.49
N PHE A 380 -1.34 -21.92 8.42
CA PHE A 380 -0.28 -22.76 7.84
C PHE A 380 0.82 -23.04 8.87
N LEU A 381 1.42 -22.03 9.50
CA LEU A 381 2.47 -22.23 10.50
C LEU A 381 1.98 -23.07 11.69
N ARG A 382 0.74 -22.85 12.15
CA ARG A 382 0.13 -23.68 13.19
C ARG A 382 0.01 -25.13 12.74
N PHE A 383 -0.54 -25.37 11.55
CA PHE A 383 -0.67 -26.70 10.96
C PHE A 383 0.67 -27.43 10.90
N MET A 384 1.73 -26.74 10.49
CA MET A 384 3.08 -27.32 10.40
C MET A 384 3.61 -27.76 11.76
N ARG A 385 3.32 -27.02 12.84
CA ARG A 385 3.73 -27.38 14.20
C ARG A 385 2.86 -28.46 14.84
N THR A 386 1.56 -28.48 14.57
CA THR A 386 0.60 -29.33 15.32
C THR A 386 0.29 -30.64 14.63
N ASN A 387 0.19 -30.66 13.30
CA ASN A 387 -0.31 -31.83 12.58
C ASN A 387 0.79 -32.86 12.27
N ARG A 388 2.05 -32.55 12.62
CA ARG A 388 3.21 -33.46 12.46
C ARG A 388 3.38 -34.02 11.05
N THR A 389 2.97 -33.27 10.02
CA THR A 389 3.07 -33.69 8.61
C THR A 389 4.50 -34.01 8.18
N PHE A 390 5.48 -33.28 8.72
CA PHE A 390 6.91 -33.51 8.50
C PHE A 390 7.59 -34.06 9.77
N GLY A 391 6.81 -34.64 10.69
CA GLY A 391 7.26 -34.99 12.03
C GLY A 391 7.28 -33.80 13.00
N ASP A 392 8.12 -33.90 14.03
CA ASP A 392 8.27 -32.86 15.04
C ASP A 392 9.16 -31.71 14.54
N VAL A 393 8.60 -30.50 14.50
CA VAL A 393 9.30 -29.27 14.10
C VAL A 393 10.12 -28.73 15.27
N ALA A 394 11.44 -28.65 15.09
CA ALA A 394 12.38 -28.12 16.06
C ALA A 394 12.51 -26.59 15.98
N ALA A 395 12.46 -26.04 14.77
CA ALA A 395 12.49 -24.60 14.52
C ALA A 395 11.82 -24.27 13.18
N GLU A 396 11.36 -23.04 13.04
CA GLU A 396 10.85 -22.49 11.77
C GLU A 396 11.27 -21.03 11.62
N LEU A 397 11.46 -20.61 10.38
CA LEU A 397 11.74 -19.23 10.02
C LEU A 397 10.93 -18.92 8.76
N TYR A 398 10.30 -17.76 8.69
CA TYR A 398 9.60 -17.35 7.47
C TYR A 398 9.75 -15.86 7.18
N THR A 399 9.64 -15.52 5.90
CA THR A 399 9.57 -14.15 5.41
C THR A 399 8.40 -14.00 4.44
N ILE A 400 7.78 -12.82 4.43
CA ILE A 400 6.72 -12.48 3.49
C ILE A 400 7.26 -11.49 2.47
N GLU A 401 7.13 -11.84 1.19
CA GLU A 401 7.60 -11.04 0.07
C GLU A 401 6.43 -10.69 -0.86
N PHE A 402 6.43 -9.46 -1.36
CA PHE A 402 5.51 -9.01 -2.41
C PHE A 402 6.27 -8.96 -3.72
N GLN A 403 5.97 -9.88 -4.63
CA GLN A 403 6.61 -9.91 -5.95
C GLN A 403 6.01 -8.84 -6.87
N LYS A 404 6.70 -8.47 -7.96
CA LYS A 404 6.24 -7.49 -8.97
C LYS A 404 4.86 -7.83 -9.57
N ARG A 405 4.38 -9.06 -9.39
CA ARG A 405 3.03 -9.54 -9.80
C ARG A 405 1.93 -9.26 -8.76
N GLY A 406 2.25 -8.60 -7.65
CA GLY A 406 1.32 -7.96 -6.72
C GLY A 406 0.85 -8.79 -5.53
N LEU A 407 0.86 -10.12 -5.62
CA LEU A 407 0.39 -10.98 -4.54
C LEU A 407 1.51 -11.33 -3.54
N PRO A 408 1.19 -11.44 -2.25
CA PRO A 408 2.17 -11.84 -1.25
C PRO A 408 2.48 -13.33 -1.32
N HIS A 409 3.73 -13.66 -1.03
CA HIS A 409 4.25 -15.01 -0.90
C HIS A 409 4.96 -15.15 0.44
N CYS A 410 4.86 -16.32 1.05
CA CYS A 410 5.58 -16.65 2.27
C CYS A 410 6.64 -17.69 1.93
N HIS A 411 7.89 -17.37 2.23
CA HIS A 411 9.02 -18.27 2.14
C HIS A 411 9.29 -18.81 3.54
N THR A 412 9.20 -20.12 3.74
CA THR A 412 9.33 -20.77 5.04
C THR A 412 10.46 -21.79 5.02
N LEU A 413 11.34 -21.74 6.01
CA LEU A 413 12.35 -22.73 6.32
C LEU A 413 11.95 -23.51 7.56
N ILE A 414 12.17 -24.82 7.55
CA ILE A 414 11.76 -25.72 8.62
C ILE A 414 12.89 -26.66 9.00
N TRP A 415 13.11 -26.78 10.30
CA TRP A 415 13.98 -27.76 10.93
C TRP A 415 13.13 -28.77 11.66
N VAL A 416 13.39 -30.05 11.42
CA VAL A 416 12.73 -31.17 12.09
C VAL A 416 13.69 -31.86 13.05
N THR A 417 13.16 -32.52 14.08
CA THR A 417 13.98 -33.25 15.05
C THR A 417 14.70 -34.43 14.38
N THR A 418 15.78 -34.91 15.00
CA THR A 418 16.68 -35.95 14.45
C THR A 418 15.97 -37.24 14.03
N LEU A 419 14.83 -37.55 14.66
CA LEU A 419 14.02 -38.73 14.34
C LEU A 419 13.37 -38.64 12.95
N TYR A 420 13.07 -37.43 12.48
CA TYR A 420 12.32 -37.17 11.24
C TYR A 420 13.18 -36.54 10.14
N LYS A 421 14.49 -36.38 10.36
CA LYS A 421 15.39 -35.87 9.33
C LYS A 421 15.46 -36.84 8.16
N VAL A 422 15.29 -36.32 6.94
CA VAL A 422 15.57 -37.03 5.67
C VAL A 422 17.07 -37.33 5.63
N ARG A 423 17.43 -38.61 5.49
CA ARG A 423 18.82 -39.09 5.44
C ARG A 423 19.21 -39.54 4.05
N GLU A 424 18.27 -40.16 3.35
CA GLU A 424 18.49 -40.72 2.03
C GLU A 424 17.41 -40.23 1.06
N ALA A 425 17.67 -40.36 -0.25
CA ALA A 425 16.73 -39.86 -1.26
C ALA A 425 15.38 -40.58 -1.22
N ALA A 426 15.34 -41.84 -0.77
CA ALA A 426 14.12 -42.61 -0.60
C ALA A 426 13.18 -42.02 0.48
N ASP A 427 13.72 -41.33 1.49
CA ASP A 427 12.91 -40.69 2.53
C ASP A 427 12.10 -39.51 1.95
N ILE A 428 12.56 -38.88 0.87
CA ILE A 428 11.87 -37.75 0.22
C ILE A 428 10.51 -38.20 -0.31
N ASP A 429 10.42 -39.41 -0.85
CA ASP A 429 9.21 -39.96 -1.46
C ASP A 429 8.07 -40.16 -0.45
N GLN A 430 8.35 -40.11 0.86
CA GLN A 430 7.34 -40.13 1.93
C GLN A 430 6.64 -38.78 2.11
N TYR A 431 7.28 -37.68 1.70
CA TYR A 431 6.81 -36.32 1.96
C TYR A 431 6.47 -35.55 0.67
N ILE A 432 7.12 -35.87 -0.44
CA ILE A 432 7.01 -35.13 -1.70
C ILE A 432 6.71 -36.10 -2.84
N SER A 433 5.67 -35.79 -3.61
CA SER A 433 5.36 -36.44 -4.88
C SER A 433 5.30 -35.41 -6.00
N ALA A 434 5.93 -35.71 -7.13
CA ALA A 434 5.81 -34.94 -8.37
C ALA A 434 4.90 -35.64 -9.41
N GLU A 435 4.06 -36.58 -8.95
CA GLU A 435 3.08 -37.29 -9.77
C GLU A 435 1.75 -36.53 -9.83
N ILE A 436 1.01 -36.69 -10.94
CA ILE A 436 -0.35 -36.17 -11.03
C ILE A 436 -1.28 -37.13 -10.28
N PRO A 437 -2.01 -36.68 -9.24
CA PRO A 437 -2.91 -37.55 -8.49
C PRO A 437 -3.98 -38.16 -9.40
N GLY A 438 -4.48 -39.35 -9.07
CA GLY A 438 -5.52 -39.99 -9.88
C GLY A 438 -6.85 -39.22 -9.80
N PRO A 439 -7.53 -38.94 -10.93
CA PRO A 439 -8.76 -38.14 -10.92
C PRO A 439 -9.93 -38.82 -10.20
N THR A 440 -9.93 -40.15 -10.12
CA THR A 440 -10.96 -40.93 -9.43
C THR A 440 -10.57 -41.28 -8.00
N THR A 441 -9.28 -41.50 -7.73
CA THR A 441 -8.79 -41.92 -6.41
C THR A 441 -8.60 -40.73 -5.47
N GLU A 442 -8.14 -39.59 -6.00
CA GLU A 442 -7.84 -38.37 -5.24
C GLU A 442 -8.38 -37.14 -5.98
N PRO A 443 -9.71 -37.03 -6.20
CA PRO A 443 -10.31 -36.01 -7.06
C PRO A 443 -10.01 -34.58 -6.61
N GLU A 444 -10.01 -34.32 -5.30
CA GLU A 444 -9.74 -32.99 -4.74
C GLU A 444 -8.27 -32.58 -4.96
N LEU A 445 -7.34 -33.49 -4.68
CA LEU A 445 -5.91 -33.22 -4.87
C LEU A 445 -5.57 -33.09 -6.36
N HIS A 446 -6.16 -33.94 -7.21
CA HIS A 446 -6.04 -33.83 -8.66
C HIS A 446 -6.46 -32.44 -9.14
N LYS A 447 -7.64 -31.95 -8.72
CA LYS A 447 -8.10 -30.60 -9.07
C LYS A 447 -7.12 -29.51 -8.60
N ILE A 448 -6.65 -29.58 -7.35
CA ILE A 448 -5.72 -28.57 -6.81
C ILE A 448 -4.39 -28.56 -7.57
N VAL A 449 -3.80 -29.73 -7.80
CA VAL A 449 -2.52 -29.88 -8.50
C VAL A 449 -2.66 -29.39 -9.94
N THR A 450 -3.71 -29.79 -10.65
CA THR A 450 -3.93 -29.39 -12.05
C THR A 450 -4.22 -27.89 -12.20
N ASP A 451 -4.92 -27.29 -11.23
CA ASP A 451 -5.22 -25.86 -11.23
C ASP A 451 -4.00 -24.99 -10.88
N LEU A 452 -3.17 -25.41 -9.92
CA LEU A 452 -2.21 -24.52 -9.27
C LEU A 452 -0.73 -24.93 -9.43
N MET A 453 -0.44 -26.21 -9.69
CA MET A 453 0.92 -26.77 -9.62
C MET A 453 1.44 -27.30 -10.97
N ILE A 454 0.76 -26.99 -12.08
CA ILE A 454 1.20 -27.35 -13.44
C ILE A 454 1.92 -26.19 -14.12
N HIS A 455 3.08 -26.48 -14.70
CA HIS A 455 3.77 -25.55 -15.59
C HIS A 455 2.95 -25.35 -16.86
N GLY A 456 2.66 -24.10 -17.22
CA GLY A 456 1.97 -23.79 -18.47
C GLY A 456 2.80 -24.13 -19.72
N PRO A 457 2.17 -24.17 -20.90
CA PRO A 457 2.86 -24.46 -22.16
C PRO A 457 4.03 -23.49 -22.38
N CYS A 458 5.15 -24.01 -22.89
CA CYS A 458 6.35 -23.25 -23.21
C CYS A 458 7.14 -23.96 -24.33
N GLY A 459 8.30 -23.46 -24.71
CA GLY A 459 9.05 -24.03 -25.82
C GLY A 459 8.39 -23.68 -27.16
N LEU A 460 8.27 -24.68 -28.04
CA LEU A 460 7.64 -24.51 -29.36
C LEU A 460 6.15 -24.21 -29.26
N GLU A 461 5.47 -24.75 -28.24
CA GLU A 461 4.03 -24.53 -28.03
C GLU A 461 3.72 -23.07 -27.66
N ARG A 462 4.64 -22.43 -26.92
CA ARG A 462 4.50 -21.03 -26.52
C ARG A 462 5.86 -20.36 -26.32
N PRO A 463 6.49 -19.87 -27.41
CA PRO A 463 7.79 -19.20 -27.34
C PRO A 463 7.78 -17.90 -26.53
N SER A 464 6.61 -17.27 -26.39
CA SER A 464 6.39 -16.05 -25.60
C SER A 464 6.25 -16.27 -24.10
N SER A 465 6.33 -17.53 -23.63
CA SER A 465 6.19 -17.84 -22.20
C SER A 465 7.31 -17.18 -21.38
N PRO A 466 7.04 -16.61 -20.19
CA PRO A 466 8.04 -15.90 -19.38
C PRO A 466 9.24 -16.74 -18.92
N CYS A 467 9.14 -18.06 -18.98
CA CYS A 467 10.23 -18.98 -18.67
C CYS A 467 11.24 -19.13 -19.81
N MET A 468 10.91 -18.70 -21.03
CA MET A 468 11.76 -18.83 -22.21
C MET A 468 12.94 -17.86 -22.14
N ARG A 469 14.16 -18.39 -22.32
CA ARG A 469 15.40 -17.64 -22.51
C ARG A 469 16.20 -18.33 -23.61
N ASP A 470 16.71 -17.57 -24.57
CA ASP A 470 17.52 -18.09 -25.68
C ASP A 470 16.85 -19.31 -26.37
N ASN A 471 15.55 -19.18 -26.66
CA ASN A 471 14.69 -20.21 -27.26
C ASN A 471 14.59 -21.55 -26.48
N ARG A 472 14.97 -21.57 -25.19
CA ARG A 472 14.83 -22.73 -24.31
C ARG A 472 14.11 -22.37 -23.02
N CYS A 473 13.40 -23.32 -22.43
CA CYS A 473 12.82 -23.11 -21.10
C CYS A 473 13.94 -23.03 -20.07
N SER A 474 14.13 -21.86 -19.44
CA SER A 474 15.14 -21.63 -18.39
C SER A 474 14.95 -22.48 -17.13
N LYS A 475 13.79 -23.14 -17.01
CA LYS A 475 13.47 -24.08 -15.92
C LYS A 475 13.57 -25.55 -16.36
N CYS A 476 13.94 -25.80 -17.62
CA CYS A 476 14.09 -27.12 -18.23
C CYS A 476 12.83 -27.97 -18.07
N PHE A 477 11.67 -27.41 -18.43
CA PHE A 477 10.44 -28.18 -18.60
C PHE A 477 10.31 -28.68 -20.06
N PRO A 478 9.70 -29.87 -20.29
CA PRO A 478 9.26 -30.82 -19.26
C PRO A 478 10.46 -31.49 -18.55
N LYS A 479 10.27 -31.88 -17.29
CA LYS A 479 11.27 -32.62 -16.53
C LYS A 479 11.30 -34.09 -16.96
N THR A 480 12.46 -34.74 -16.85
CA THR A 480 12.59 -36.19 -17.12
C THR A 480 11.75 -36.99 -16.13
N PHE A 481 11.30 -38.18 -16.55
CA PHE A 481 10.66 -39.13 -15.65
C PHE A 481 11.72 -39.83 -14.79
N GLU A 482 11.38 -40.08 -13.53
CA GLU A 482 12.26 -40.68 -12.54
C GLU A 482 11.49 -41.70 -11.70
N SER A 483 12.01 -42.93 -11.60
CA SER A 483 11.34 -44.00 -10.86
C SER A 483 11.37 -43.80 -9.34
N ASN A 484 12.44 -43.19 -8.83
CA ASN A 484 12.65 -42.85 -7.42
C ASN A 484 13.36 -41.49 -7.31
N SER A 485 13.19 -40.81 -6.17
CA SER A 485 13.94 -39.58 -5.92
C SER A 485 15.44 -39.87 -5.80
N ARG A 486 16.28 -38.94 -6.27
CA ARG A 486 17.74 -39.00 -6.10
C ARG A 486 18.36 -37.62 -5.90
N PHE A 487 19.57 -37.59 -5.37
CA PHE A 487 20.43 -36.40 -5.39
C PHE A 487 21.40 -36.48 -6.57
N ASP A 488 21.64 -35.36 -7.26
CA ASP A 488 22.75 -35.26 -8.21
C ASP A 488 24.08 -34.92 -7.51
N LYS A 489 25.14 -34.74 -8.31
CA LYS A 489 26.50 -34.46 -7.80
C LYS A 489 26.61 -33.11 -7.11
N ASP A 490 25.71 -32.18 -7.42
CA ASP A 490 25.65 -30.83 -6.85
C ASP A 490 24.69 -30.76 -5.65
N GLY A 491 24.05 -31.88 -5.29
CA GLY A 491 23.11 -32.00 -4.19
C GLY A 491 21.68 -31.58 -4.53
N TYR A 492 21.35 -31.35 -5.81
CA TYR A 492 19.97 -31.08 -6.22
C TYR A 492 19.14 -32.37 -6.22
N VAL A 493 17.89 -32.22 -5.77
CA VAL A 493 16.93 -33.31 -5.76
C VAL A 493 16.25 -33.43 -7.12
N HIS A 494 16.33 -34.62 -7.70
CA HIS A 494 15.45 -35.07 -8.77
C HIS A 494 14.33 -35.89 -8.14
N TYR A 495 13.11 -35.35 -8.14
CA TYR A 495 11.96 -35.99 -7.50
C TYR A 495 11.44 -37.16 -8.33
N LYS A 496 10.96 -38.19 -7.62
CA LYS A 496 10.17 -39.27 -8.21
C LYS A 496 8.99 -38.73 -9.01
N ARG A 497 8.94 -39.15 -10.27
CA ARG A 497 7.91 -38.81 -11.25
C ARG A 497 7.83 -39.95 -12.25
N ARG A 498 7.01 -40.97 -11.96
CA ARG A 498 6.85 -42.10 -12.88
C ARG A 498 6.06 -41.69 -14.11
N ASP A 499 6.28 -42.40 -15.21
CA ASP A 499 5.43 -42.28 -16.38
C ASP A 499 4.08 -42.93 -16.06
N SER A 500 3.10 -42.08 -15.72
CA SER A 500 1.76 -42.50 -15.28
C SER A 500 0.74 -42.11 -16.34
N PRO A 501 -0.39 -42.83 -16.46
CA PRO A 501 -1.43 -42.51 -17.44
C PRO A 501 -2.20 -41.23 -17.10
N HIS A 502 -1.98 -40.64 -15.91
CA HIS A 502 -2.66 -39.42 -15.49
C HIS A 502 -2.03 -38.20 -16.15
N CYS A 503 -2.82 -37.50 -16.96
CA CYS A 503 -2.46 -36.25 -17.61
C CYS A 503 -3.44 -35.15 -17.23
N ALA A 504 -3.08 -33.90 -17.53
CA ALA A 504 -3.94 -32.75 -17.32
C ALA A 504 -3.64 -31.69 -18.38
N THR A 505 -4.70 -31.09 -18.91
CA THR A 505 -4.63 -30.05 -19.94
C THR A 505 -4.55 -28.67 -19.28
N LYS A 506 -3.60 -27.84 -19.70
CA LYS A 506 -3.42 -26.47 -19.22
C LYS A 506 -3.45 -25.49 -20.37
N ASN A 507 -4.43 -24.57 -20.36
CA ASN A 507 -4.65 -23.58 -21.42
C ASN A 507 -4.84 -24.22 -22.81
N GLY A 508 -5.46 -25.39 -22.88
CA GLY A 508 -5.72 -26.11 -24.14
C GLY A 508 -4.58 -26.98 -24.66
N HIS A 509 -3.50 -27.14 -23.88
CA HIS A 509 -2.34 -27.99 -24.18
C HIS A 509 -2.13 -29.06 -23.13
#